data_AF-A0A6S5S368-F1
#
_entry.id   AF-A0A6S5S368-F1
#
_cell.length_a   1.000
_cell.length_b   1.000
_cell.length_c   1.000
_cell.angle_alpha   90.00
_cell.angle_beta   90.00
_cell.angle_gamma   90.00
#
_symmetry.space_group_name_H-M   'P 1'
#
loop_
_entity.id
_entity.type
_entity.pdbx_description
1 polymer ?
#
loop_
_entity_poly.entity_id
_entity_poly.type
_entity_poly.pdbx_seq_one_letter_code
_entity_poly.pdbx_strand_id
1 'polypeptide(L)'
;MAHHLFEFANRTLRLHDVDVVLVRHLLEQGAAAIGQHALAESLRQWEWLGPGVWVGVDESVLALHPAVFPAAAQVLAGFGPVIPLAYVREAMPELGPTSDLATPPILSALRTLEGLFQ
;
A
#
# COMPACT_ATOMS: atom_id res chain seq x y z
N MET A 1 17.98 -0.62 -2.55
CA MET A 1 16.52 -0.47 -2.67
C MET A 1 16.20 1.00 -2.47
N ALA A 2 15.36 1.57 -3.34
CA ALA A 2 15.02 2.99 -3.31
C ALA A 2 13.72 3.23 -2.52
N HIS A 3 13.29 4.49 -2.48
CA HIS A 3 12.14 4.96 -1.72
C HIS A 3 11.28 5.86 -2.58
N HIS A 4 9.97 5.69 -2.46
CA HIS A 4 9.02 6.71 -2.88
C HIS A 4 8.89 7.80 -1.80
N LEU A 5 8.63 9.03 -2.25
CA LEU A 5 8.38 10.18 -1.39
C LEU A 5 6.90 10.54 -1.49
N PHE A 6 6.17 10.37 -0.38
CA PHE A 6 4.80 10.87 -0.26
C PHE A 6 4.83 12.28 0.33
N GLU A 7 4.03 13.18 -0.22
CA GLU A 7 3.95 14.57 0.25
C GLU A 7 2.49 14.96 0.56
N PHE A 8 2.27 15.53 1.74
CA PHE A 8 0.95 16.06 2.12
C PHE A 8 1.10 17.19 3.14
N ALA A 9 0.45 18.33 2.90
CA ALA A 9 0.41 19.47 3.82
C ALA A 9 1.77 19.85 4.45
N ASN A 10 2.82 19.99 3.62
CA ASN A 10 4.21 20.28 4.02
C ASN A 10 4.94 19.18 4.83
N ARG A 11 4.38 17.98 4.87
CA ARG A 11 5.01 16.79 5.45
C ARG A 11 5.47 15.88 4.34
N THR A 12 6.60 15.23 4.56
CA THR A 12 7.16 14.24 3.64
C THR A 12 7.35 12.93 4.37
N LEU A 13 6.91 11.84 3.74
CA LEU A 13 7.15 10.49 4.20
C LEU A 13 7.95 9.71 3.15
N ARG A 14 8.93 8.95 3.61
CA ARG A 14 9.69 8.02 2.76
C ARG A 14 9.25 6.60 3.06
N LEU A 15 8.84 5.88 2.03
CA LEU A 15 8.55 4.44 2.13
C LEU A 15 9.39 3.68 1.11
N HIS A 16 9.84 2.48 1.46
CA HIS A 16 10.56 1.63 0.53
C HIS A 16 9.63 1.18 -0.59
N ASP A 17 10.12 1.06 -1.82
CA ASP A 17 9.29 0.66 -2.97
C ASP A 17 8.50 -0.63 -2.72
N VAL A 18 9.12 -1.61 -2.05
CA VAL A 18 8.45 -2.87 -1.68
C VAL A 18 7.27 -2.64 -0.75
N ASP A 19 7.42 -1.76 0.25
CA ASP A 19 6.34 -1.40 1.15
C ASP A 19 5.23 -0.65 0.40
N VAL A 20 5.60 0.20 -0.58
CA VAL A 20 4.62 0.92 -1.42
C VAL A 20 3.76 -0.04 -2.23
N VAL A 21 4.35 -1.05 -2.89
CA VAL A 21 3.59 -2.08 -3.63
C VAL A 21 2.58 -2.76 -2.70
N LEU A 22 3.04 -3.23 -1.53
CA LEU A 22 2.22 -3.98 -0.57
C LEU A 22 1.12 -3.12 0.01
N VAL A 23 1.44 -1.89 0.43
CA VAL A 23 0.49 -0.94 1.01
C VAL A 23 -0.55 -0.54 -0.04
N ARG A 24 -0.13 -0.22 -1.27
CA ARG A 24 -1.05 0.05 -2.39
C ARG A 24 -2.03 -1.09 -2.61
N HIS A 25 -1.53 -2.33 -2.68
CA HIS A 25 -2.36 -3.52 -2.87
C HIS A 25 -3.38 -3.70 -1.73
N LEU A 26 -2.95 -3.53 -0.48
CA LEU A 26 -3.85 -3.63 0.67
C LEU A 26 -4.88 -2.50 0.70
N LEU A 27 -4.50 -1.27 0.34
CA LEU A 27 -5.41 -0.14 0.20
C LEU A 27 -6.44 -0.39 -0.89
N GLU A 28 -6.04 -0.97 -2.02
CA GLU A 28 -6.95 -1.33 -3.11
C GLU A 28 -7.99 -2.35 -2.64
N GLN A 29 -7.54 -3.44 -2.02
CA GLN A 29 -8.43 -4.48 -1.48
C GLN A 29 -9.33 -3.93 -0.38
N GLY A 30 -8.79 -3.08 0.49
CA GLY A 30 -9.53 -2.38 1.54
C GLY A 30 -10.62 -1.47 0.96
N ALA A 31 -10.29 -0.66 -0.06
CA ALA A 31 -11.23 0.19 -0.78
C ALA A 31 -12.36 -0.63 -1.42
N ALA A 32 -12.02 -1.74 -2.07
CA ALA A 32 -13.00 -2.65 -2.65
C ALA A 32 -13.92 -3.26 -1.59
N ALA A 33 -13.37 -3.68 -0.44
CA ALA A 33 -14.12 -4.27 0.66
C ALA A 33 -15.16 -3.31 1.28
N ILE A 34 -14.90 -2.00 1.25
CA ILE A 34 -15.83 -0.96 1.74
C ILE A 34 -16.67 -0.31 0.63
N GLY A 35 -16.69 -0.88 -0.58
CA GLY A 35 -17.50 -0.41 -1.70
C GLY A 35 -16.99 0.86 -2.40
N GLN A 36 -15.76 1.29 -2.14
CA GLN A 36 -15.14 2.45 -2.77
C GLN A 36 -14.39 2.05 -4.05
N HIS A 37 -15.15 1.64 -5.07
CA HIS A 37 -14.58 1.12 -6.32
C HIS A 37 -13.73 2.15 -7.09
N ALA A 38 -14.13 3.42 -7.12
CA ALA A 38 -13.36 4.47 -7.77
C ALA A 38 -11.98 4.69 -7.10
N LEU A 39 -11.92 4.59 -5.76
CA LEU A 39 -10.66 4.64 -5.02
C LEU A 39 -9.78 3.43 -5.34
N ALA A 40 -10.37 2.23 -5.38
CA ALA A 40 -9.64 1.02 -5.75
C ALA A 40 -9.06 1.14 -7.17
N GLU A 41 -9.83 1.65 -8.13
CA GLU A 41 -9.37 1.90 -9.50
C GLU A 41 -8.24 2.93 -9.55
N SER A 42 -8.33 4.02 -8.78
CA SER A 42 -7.27 5.03 -8.66
C SER A 42 -5.98 4.42 -8.11
N LEU A 43 -6.06 3.57 -7.08
CA LEU A 43 -4.90 2.91 -6.48
C LEU A 43 -4.21 1.94 -7.46
N ARG A 44 -4.98 1.29 -8.34
CA ARG A 44 -4.41 0.45 -9.41
C ARG A 44 -3.59 1.22 -10.43
N GLN A 45 -3.86 2.52 -10.62
CA GLN A 45 -3.10 3.35 -11.55
C GLN A 45 -1.69 3.66 -11.04
N TRP A 46 -1.38 3.36 -9.77
CA TRP A 46 -0.04 3.54 -9.25
C TRP A 46 0.90 2.52 -9.90
N GLU A 47 1.79 3.02 -10.73
CA GLU A 47 2.73 2.21 -11.51
C GLU A 47 4.17 2.51 -11.05
N TRP A 48 4.92 1.42 -10.82
CA TRP A 48 6.33 1.50 -10.49
C TRP A 48 7.17 1.47 -11.78
N LEU A 49 7.85 2.57 -12.10
CA LEU A 49 8.69 2.69 -13.30
C LEU A 49 10.17 2.37 -13.04
N GLY A 50 10.55 2.21 -11.78
CA GLY A 50 11.91 1.95 -11.36
C GLY A 50 12.20 2.48 -9.96
N PRO A 51 13.41 2.24 -9.42
CA PRO A 51 13.73 2.54 -8.03
C PRO A 51 13.35 3.98 -7.60
N GLY A 52 12.42 4.10 -6.66
CA GLY A 52 11.90 5.37 -6.12
C GLY A 52 10.97 6.15 -7.04
N VAL A 53 10.70 5.66 -8.26
CA VAL A 53 9.89 6.33 -9.27
C VAL A 53 8.54 5.61 -9.37
N TRP A 54 7.52 6.29 -8.86
CA TRP A 54 6.12 5.89 -8.95
C TRP A 54 5.34 6.98 -9.68
N VAL A 55 4.43 6.56 -10.54
CA VAL A 55 3.55 7.46 -11.29
C VAL A 55 2.09 7.11 -11.03
N GLY A 56 1.18 8.06 -11.27
CA GLY A 56 -0.24 7.87 -10.99
C GLY A 56 -0.58 7.89 -9.49
N VAL A 57 0.39 8.22 -8.63
CA VAL A 57 0.18 8.42 -7.19
C VAL A 57 -0.63 9.69 -6.98
N ASP A 58 -1.76 9.56 -6.28
CA ASP A 58 -2.61 10.70 -5.89
C ASP A 58 -2.83 10.62 -4.38
N GLU A 59 -2.01 11.35 -3.63
CA GLU A 59 -2.06 11.42 -2.17
C GLU A 59 -3.30 12.17 -1.68
N SER A 60 -3.86 13.07 -2.50
CA SER A 60 -5.04 13.85 -2.13
C SER A 60 -6.27 12.94 -2.00
N VAL A 61 -6.37 11.94 -2.87
CA VAL A 61 -7.41 10.91 -2.82
C VAL A 61 -7.31 10.12 -1.51
N LEU A 62 -6.12 9.76 -1.05
CA LEU A 62 -5.97 9.06 0.24
C LEU A 62 -6.44 9.90 1.43
N ALA A 63 -6.16 11.21 1.41
CA ALA A 63 -6.62 12.13 2.46
C ALA A 63 -8.16 12.27 2.50
N LEU A 64 -8.83 12.19 1.35
CA LEU A 64 -10.29 12.28 1.24
C LEU A 64 -11.00 10.99 1.69
N HIS A 65 -10.27 9.87 1.76
CA HIS A 65 -10.85 8.55 2.03
C HIS A 65 -10.22 7.86 3.25
N PRO A 66 -10.20 8.47 4.46
CA PRO A 66 -9.46 7.94 5.61
C PRO A 66 -9.93 6.54 6.08
N ALA A 67 -11.18 6.16 5.75
CA ALA A 67 -11.71 4.82 6.05
C ALA A 67 -10.98 3.68 5.32
N VAL A 68 -10.19 3.98 4.28
CA VAL A 68 -9.45 2.96 3.52
C VAL A 68 -8.33 2.32 4.35
N PHE A 69 -7.69 3.07 5.25
CA PHE A 69 -6.59 2.58 6.08
C PHE A 69 -7.02 1.48 7.07
N PRO A 70 -8.08 1.65 7.88
CA PRO A 70 -8.57 0.57 8.72
C PRO A 70 -9.12 -0.62 7.91
N ALA A 71 -9.69 -0.39 6.72
CA ALA A 71 -10.11 -1.49 5.84
C ALA A 71 -8.91 -2.31 5.31
N ALA A 72 -7.86 -1.64 4.85
CA ALA A 72 -6.60 -2.27 4.44
C ALA A 72 -5.94 -3.05 5.58
N ALA A 73 -5.99 -2.52 6.80
CA ALA A 73 -5.49 -3.22 7.98
C ALA A 73 -6.31 -4.50 8.29
N GLN A 74 -7.63 -4.49 8.06
CA GLN A 74 -8.46 -5.68 8.19
C GLN A 74 -8.14 -6.74 7.13
N VAL A 75 -7.90 -6.32 5.89
CA VAL A 75 -7.43 -7.23 4.83
C VAL A 75 -6.11 -7.89 5.24
N LEU A 76 -5.14 -7.11 5.74
CA LEU A 76 -3.86 -7.61 6.21
C LEU A 76 -4.03 -8.60 7.38
N ALA A 77 -4.93 -8.30 8.32
CA ALA A 77 -5.22 -9.17 9.46
C ALA A 77 -5.77 -10.55 9.02
N GLY A 78 -6.45 -10.64 7.87
CA GLY A 78 -6.94 -11.89 7.30
C GLY A 78 -5.83 -12.90 6.95
N PHE A 79 -4.60 -12.43 6.73
CA PHE A 79 -3.44 -13.31 6.51
C PHE A 79 -2.83 -13.85 7.81
N GLY A 80 -3.14 -13.26 8.97
CA GLY A 80 -2.51 -13.59 10.24
C GLY A 80 -1.08 -13.02 10.34
N PRO A 81 -0.08 -13.79 10.85
CA PRO A 81 1.26 -13.27 11.08
C PRO A 81 2.13 -13.17 9.82
N VAL A 82 1.75 -13.85 8.73
CA VAL A 82 2.51 -13.90 7.48
C VAL A 82 1.62 -13.87 6.25
N ILE A 83 2.06 -13.20 5.19
CA ILE A 83 1.47 -13.28 3.85
C ILE A 83 2.18 -14.42 3.10
N PRO A 84 1.46 -15.47 2.67
CA PRO A 84 2.07 -16.61 1.98
C PRO A 84 2.74 -16.20 0.67
N LEU A 85 3.93 -16.75 0.40
CA LEU A 85 4.70 -16.51 -0.82
C LEU A 85 3.88 -16.74 -2.10
N ALA A 86 3.03 -17.77 -2.11
CA ALA A 86 2.15 -18.08 -3.23
C ALA A 86 1.24 -16.89 -3.57
N TYR A 87 0.63 -16.29 -2.54
CA TYR A 87 -0.22 -15.11 -2.71
C TYR A 87 0.58 -13.92 -3.25
N VAL A 88 1.75 -13.65 -2.68
CA VAL A 88 2.58 -12.51 -3.11
C VAL A 88 3.02 -12.66 -4.57
N ARG A 89 3.39 -13.88 -5.01
CA ARG A 89 3.77 -14.14 -6.40
C ARG A 89 2.63 -13.96 -7.39
N GLU A 90 1.41 -14.29 -6.98
CA GLU A 90 0.21 -14.15 -7.82
C GLU A 90 -0.24 -12.68 -7.89
N ALA A 91 -0.34 -12.02 -6.75
CA ALA A 91 -0.89 -10.67 -6.65
C ALA A 91 0.13 -9.56 -6.99
N MET A 92 1.43 -9.79 -6.74
CA MET A 92 2.50 -8.79 -6.83
C MET A 92 3.79 -9.40 -7.41
N PRO A 93 3.75 -9.93 -8.65
CA PRO A 93 4.91 -10.57 -9.28
C PRO A 93 6.14 -9.65 -9.38
N GLU A 94 5.94 -8.33 -9.44
CA GLU A 94 6.98 -7.31 -9.50
C GLU A 94 7.92 -7.29 -8.29
N LEU A 95 7.48 -7.83 -7.14
CA LEU A 95 8.29 -7.87 -5.92
C LEU A 95 9.38 -8.95 -5.95
N GLY A 96 9.30 -9.91 -6.87
CA GLY A 96 10.24 -11.05 -6.94
C GLY A 96 10.48 -11.76 -5.60
N PRO A 97 9.45 -12.04 -4.78
CA PRO A 97 9.65 -12.55 -3.43
C PRO A 97 10.26 -13.97 -3.46
N THR A 98 11.16 -14.22 -2.50
CA THR A 98 11.82 -15.52 -2.30
C THR A 98 11.31 -16.27 -1.06
N SER A 99 10.51 -15.60 -0.22
CA SER A 99 9.93 -16.15 1.02
C SER A 99 8.58 -15.52 1.34
N ASP A 100 7.89 -16.07 2.34
CA ASP A 100 6.74 -15.43 2.97
C ASP A 100 7.12 -14.05 3.54
N LEU A 101 6.13 -13.16 3.63
CA LEU A 101 6.32 -11.81 4.18
C LEU A 101 5.68 -11.70 5.55
N ALA A 102 6.39 -11.14 6.53
CA ALA A 102 5.82 -10.87 7.84
C ALA A 102 4.80 -9.72 7.76
N THR A 103 3.63 -9.88 8.38
CA THR A 103 2.59 -8.83 8.40
C THR A 103 2.91 -7.62 9.30
N PRO A 104 3.65 -7.73 10.44
CA PRO A 104 3.88 -6.57 11.31
C PRO A 104 4.62 -5.39 10.67
N PRO A 105 5.70 -5.59 9.87
CA PRO A 105 6.35 -4.49 9.15
C PRO A 105 5.41 -3.79 8.16
N ILE A 106 4.56 -4.57 7.47
CA ILE A 106 3.61 -4.05 6.48
C ILE A 106 2.51 -3.24 7.16
N LEU A 107 2.00 -3.72 8.30
CA LEU A 107 1.07 -2.96 9.11
C LEU A 107 1.69 -1.65 9.59
N SER A 108 2.97 -1.67 10.00
CA SER A 108 3.68 -0.45 10.39
C SER A 108 3.76 0.53 9.22
N ALA A 109 4.14 0.08 8.02
CA ALA A 109 4.21 0.93 6.83
C ALA A 109 2.83 1.56 6.50
N LEU A 110 1.76 0.78 6.59
CA LEU A 110 0.39 1.25 6.38
C LEU A 110 0.00 2.34 7.41
N ARG A 111 0.31 2.13 8.69
CA ARG A 111 0.04 3.13 9.75
C ARG A 111 0.91 4.37 9.63
N THR A 112 2.15 4.22 9.21
CA THR A 112 3.04 5.35 8.95
C THR A 112 2.50 6.20 7.79
N LEU A 113 1.99 5.58 6.72
CA LEU A 113 1.32 6.29 5.63
C LEU A 113 0.03 6.95 6.09
N GLU A 114 -0.82 6.26 6.84
CA GLU A 114 -2.04 6.85 7.43
C GLU A 114 -1.73 8.10 8.24
N GLY A 115 -0.69 8.05 9.06
CA GLY A 115 -0.27 9.17 9.90
C GLY A 115 0.21 10.39 9.13
N LEU A 116 0.54 10.29 7.83
CA LEU A 116 0.88 11.43 6.99
C LEU A 116 -0.34 12.35 6.76
N PHE A 117 -1.55 11.80 6.76
CA PHE A 117 -2.79 12.49 6.40
C PHE A 117 -3.60 13.00 7.61
N GLN A 118 -3.12 12.74 8.83
CA GLN A 118 -3.69 13.24 10.10
C GLN A 118 -3.00 14.52 10.54
#